data_AF-A0A6I8PJW4-F1
#
_entry.id   AF-A0A6I8PJW4-F1
#
_cell.length_a   1.000
_cell.length_b   1.000
_cell.length_c   1.000
_cell.angle_alpha   90.00
_cell.angle_beta   90.00
_cell.angle_gamma   90.00
#
_symmetry.space_group_name_H-M   'P 1'
#
loop_
_entity.id
_entity.type
_entity.pdbx_description
1 polymer ?
#
loop_
_entity_poly.entity_id
_entity_poly.type
_entity_poly.pdbx_seq_one_letter_code
_entity_poly.pdbx_strand_id
1 'polypeptide(L)'
;ANTTVINRCVYRALTERRGPLFNSPATCPLPRERGGRAPLSRVFLCPHPIPEDHRSGVGEEAREGSGCPSLRLPSPTRPFPLQLLLGRGPLGLPGRGGVRPGSSVAPPPPASRIQRLLQKLSLRYYDVESLVALVSKLRRWNVYRKNKRLLSWENRYGPNVAVTFFVLQKGGGVRFQGQEKWYRTDPGGRFCRDFMDHPEIPVEEVDLSGSIINYYGLDNLEPLKELKMLHLARCPYVDDWSLSHLPTVAASLEELTLAGCPHVTERGLACLHHLGNLRRLDISDLPALSNKGLTQILVEEMLPRCQVPGWEG
;
A
#
# COMPACT_ATOMS: atom_id res chain seq x y z
N ALA A 1 5.82 -25.02 26.95
CA ALA A 1 5.25 -24.09 27.95
C ALA A 1 6.19 -22.95 28.34
N ASN A 2 7.52 -23.17 28.41
CA ASN A 2 8.48 -22.10 28.77
C ASN A 2 8.88 -21.16 27.61
N THR A 3 8.75 -21.59 26.35
CA THR A 3 9.09 -20.78 25.16
C THR A 3 8.13 -19.62 24.93
N THR A 4 6.86 -19.77 25.32
CA THR A 4 5.81 -18.75 25.13
C THR A 4 5.98 -17.54 26.06
N VAL A 5 6.60 -17.72 27.23
CA VAL A 5 6.82 -16.65 28.22
C VAL A 5 8.06 -15.83 27.88
N ILE A 6 9.14 -16.48 27.43
CA ILE A 6 10.37 -15.80 26.97
C ILE A 6 10.07 -14.94 25.74
N ASN A 7 9.28 -15.45 24.78
CA ASN A 7 8.84 -14.70 23.61
C ASN A 7 8.06 -13.43 23.97
N ARG A 8 7.23 -13.45 25.03
CA ARG A 8 6.50 -12.24 25.47
C ARG A 8 7.43 -11.18 26.06
N CYS A 9 8.48 -11.59 26.77
CA CYS A 9 9.39 -10.67 27.45
C CYS A 9 10.42 -10.03 26.50
N VAL A 10 11.00 -10.81 25.58
CA VAL A 10 11.94 -10.28 24.56
C VAL A 10 11.22 -9.34 23.60
N TYR A 11 9.99 -9.68 23.19
CA TYR A 11 9.19 -8.86 22.30
C TYR A 11 8.78 -7.53 22.95
N ARG A 12 8.40 -7.54 24.23
CA ARG A 12 8.09 -6.31 24.98
C ARG A 12 9.29 -5.36 25.01
N ALA A 13 10.49 -5.90 25.24
CA ALA A 13 11.73 -5.13 25.29
C ALA A 13 12.12 -4.48 23.94
N LEU A 14 11.80 -5.11 22.80
CA LEU A 14 12.06 -4.55 21.46
C LEU A 14 11.04 -3.46 21.06
N THR A 15 9.83 -3.50 21.63
CA THR A 15 8.78 -2.49 21.41
C THR A 15 8.85 -1.29 22.36
N GLU A 16 9.49 -1.40 23.53
CA GLU A 16 9.43 -0.39 24.60
C GLU A 16 10.58 0.64 24.65
N ARG A 17 11.50 0.72 23.67
CA ARG A 17 12.47 1.84 23.61
C ARG A 17 11.76 3.16 23.23
N ARG A 18 11.30 3.87 24.27
CA ARG A 18 10.75 5.24 24.24
C ARG A 18 11.83 6.27 23.88
N GLY A 19 11.55 7.11 22.88
CA GLY A 19 12.12 8.45 22.66
C GLY A 19 11.05 9.53 22.87
N PRO A 20 11.40 10.83 22.98
CA PRO A 20 10.92 11.68 24.07
C PRO A 20 9.62 12.47 23.83
N LEU A 21 8.86 12.55 24.94
CA LEU A 21 8.08 13.67 25.50
C LEU A 21 7.20 14.56 24.59
N PHE A 22 5.89 14.50 24.84
CA PHE A 22 5.04 15.70 24.91
C PHE A 22 4.16 15.62 26.16
N ASN A 23 4.32 16.61 27.05
CA ASN A 23 3.59 16.79 28.30
C ASN A 23 2.18 17.36 28.05
N SER A 24 1.15 16.82 28.72
CA SER A 24 0.20 17.61 29.53
C SER A 24 -0.89 16.77 30.20
N PRO A 25 -1.56 17.28 31.25
CA PRO A 25 -1.95 16.49 32.42
C PRO A 25 -3.46 16.27 32.52
N ALA A 26 -3.86 15.19 33.21
CA ALA A 26 -5.12 15.14 33.96
C ALA A 26 -5.06 14.01 34.99
N THR A 27 -5.04 14.41 36.25
CA THR A 27 -5.17 13.59 37.45
C THR A 27 -6.64 13.17 37.67
N CYS A 28 -6.85 12.06 38.39
CA CYS A 28 -8.01 11.64 39.22
C CYS A 28 -8.53 10.21 38.88
N PRO A 29 -9.17 9.50 39.83
CA PRO A 29 -8.54 8.73 40.90
C PRO A 29 -8.88 7.22 40.82
N LEU A 30 -8.06 6.38 41.47
CA LEU A 30 -8.30 4.93 41.61
C LEU A 30 -9.49 4.63 42.54
N PRO A 31 -10.33 3.62 42.24
CA PRO A 31 -11.06 2.89 43.26
C PRO A 31 -10.39 1.54 43.59
N ARG A 32 -10.44 1.22 44.88
CA ARG A 32 -9.91 0.03 45.55
C ARG A 32 -10.44 -1.29 44.99
N GLU A 33 -9.57 -2.28 44.97
CA GLU A 33 -9.89 -3.68 44.68
C GLU A 33 -10.80 -4.34 45.72
N ARG A 34 -11.73 -5.19 45.25
CA ARG A 34 -12.12 -6.44 45.92
C ARG A 34 -12.44 -7.53 44.88
N GLY A 35 -11.56 -8.52 44.83
CA GLY A 35 -11.77 -9.96 44.63
C GLY A 35 -12.82 -10.49 43.63
N GLY A 36 -12.33 -11.31 42.68
CA GLY A 36 -13.05 -12.53 42.27
C GLY A 36 -13.21 -12.78 40.75
N ARG A 37 -12.47 -13.80 40.26
CA ARG A 37 -12.73 -14.68 39.09
C ARG A 37 -12.81 -14.05 37.67
N ALA A 38 -11.89 -14.50 36.81
CA ALA A 38 -11.98 -14.46 35.34
C ALA A 38 -12.72 -15.73 34.81
N PRO A 39 -12.99 -15.92 33.50
CA PRO A 39 -12.71 -15.05 32.34
C PRO A 39 -13.90 -14.90 31.34
N LEU A 40 -13.98 -13.79 30.62
CA LEU A 40 -14.53 -13.77 29.24
C LEU A 40 -13.86 -12.65 28.43
N SER A 41 -13.45 -13.03 27.23
CA SER A 41 -12.72 -12.27 26.21
C SER A 41 -13.42 -10.97 25.86
N ARG A 42 -12.78 -9.84 26.19
CA ARG A 42 -13.13 -8.52 25.64
C ARG A 42 -11.97 -8.02 24.78
N VAL A 43 -12.20 -8.08 23.46
CA VAL A 43 -11.40 -7.43 22.43
C VAL A 43 -11.38 -5.93 22.74
N PHE A 44 -10.19 -5.38 23.00
CA PHE A 44 -9.99 -3.93 23.07
C PHE A 44 -10.07 -3.38 21.64
N LEU A 45 -11.23 -2.80 21.29
CA LEU A 45 -11.37 -1.89 20.18
C LEU A 45 -10.75 -0.54 20.61
N CYS A 46 -9.61 -0.18 20.02
CA CYS A 46 -9.14 1.19 20.05
C CYS A 46 -10.04 2.06 19.16
N PRO A 47 -10.42 3.29 19.59
CA PRO A 47 -11.36 4.13 18.85
C PRO A 47 -10.65 4.80 17.66
N HIS A 48 -11.18 4.58 16.46
CA HIS A 48 -10.87 5.40 15.28
C HIS A 48 -11.77 6.64 15.24
N PRO A 49 -11.27 7.80 14.76
CA PRO A 49 -12.13 8.90 14.34
C PRO A 49 -12.76 8.56 12.99
N ILE A 50 -14.07 8.31 13.00
CA ILE A 50 -14.92 8.19 11.82
C ILE A 50 -15.32 9.61 11.39
N PRO A 51 -15.10 10.04 10.14
CA PRO A 51 -15.82 11.19 9.61
C PRO A 51 -17.24 10.75 9.26
N GLU A 52 -18.23 11.33 9.93
CA GLU A 52 -19.65 11.18 9.61
C GLU A 52 -19.95 11.82 8.25
N ASP A 53 -20.49 11.02 7.32
CA ASP A 53 -21.08 11.51 6.08
C ASP A 53 -22.60 11.38 6.21
N HIS A 54 -23.27 12.53 6.28
CA HIS A 54 -24.73 12.63 6.27
C HIS A 54 -25.29 12.09 4.95
N ARG A 55 -26.09 11.02 5.06
CA ARG A 55 -27.02 10.55 4.02
C ARG A 55 -28.25 11.45 4.01
N SER A 56 -28.55 12.07 2.87
CA SER A 56 -29.92 12.37 2.45
C SER A 56 -30.22 11.52 1.21
N GLY A 57 -31.28 10.71 1.32
CA GLY A 57 -31.75 9.87 0.23
C GLY A 57 -32.68 10.64 -0.70
N VAL A 58 -32.64 10.28 -1.98
CA VAL A 58 -33.79 10.29 -2.90
C VAL A 58 -33.57 9.10 -3.83
N GLY A 59 -34.57 8.23 -3.95
CA GLY A 59 -34.56 7.12 -4.89
C GLY A 59 -35.00 7.55 -6.28
N GLU A 60 -34.61 6.81 -7.32
CA GLU A 60 -35.42 6.71 -8.53
C GLU A 60 -35.04 5.48 -9.37
N GLU A 61 -35.99 5.13 -10.23
CA GLU A 61 -36.30 3.84 -10.84
C GLU A 61 -35.29 3.27 -11.84
N ALA A 62 -35.47 1.97 -12.08
CA ALA A 62 -34.86 1.18 -13.14
C ALA A 62 -35.34 1.58 -14.54
N ARG A 63 -34.44 1.54 -15.53
CA ARG A 63 -34.76 1.23 -16.93
C ARG A 63 -33.61 0.46 -17.59
N GLU A 64 -34.01 -0.61 -18.28
CA GLU A 64 -33.21 -1.42 -19.20
C GLU A 64 -32.73 -0.60 -20.40
N GLY A 65 -31.58 -1.00 -20.99
CA GLY A 65 -31.09 -0.39 -22.23
C GLY A 65 -29.65 -0.78 -22.57
N SER A 66 -29.51 -1.86 -23.33
CA SER A 66 -28.51 -2.16 -24.36
C SER A 66 -27.31 -1.20 -24.56
N GLY A 67 -26.10 -1.78 -24.63
CA GLY A 67 -24.97 -1.23 -25.40
C GLY A 67 -23.74 -0.87 -24.57
N CYS A 68 -22.77 -1.78 -24.52
CA CYS A 68 -21.45 -1.53 -23.94
C CYS A 68 -20.66 -0.49 -24.77
N PRO A 69 -20.15 0.62 -24.19
CA PRO A 69 -19.08 1.37 -24.81
C PRO A 69 -17.73 0.92 -24.24
N SER A 70 -16.80 0.56 -25.12
CA SER A 70 -15.39 0.33 -24.80
C SER A 70 -14.78 1.57 -24.12
N LEU A 71 -14.52 1.48 -22.81
CA LEU A 71 -13.79 2.51 -22.09
C LEU A 71 -12.28 2.32 -22.30
N ARG A 72 -11.72 3.20 -23.14
CA ARG A 72 -10.29 3.34 -23.41
C ARG A 72 -9.63 4.00 -22.20
N LEU A 73 -8.77 3.28 -21.47
CA LEU A 73 -7.94 3.86 -20.41
C LEU A 73 -6.71 4.56 -21.03
N PRO A 74 -6.32 5.75 -20.57
CA PRO A 74 -5.14 6.44 -21.08
C PRO A 74 -3.85 5.78 -20.56
N SER A 75 -2.89 5.61 -21.47
CA SER A 75 -1.55 5.06 -21.24
C SER A 75 -0.70 5.88 -20.26
N PRO A 76 0.29 5.28 -19.57
CA PRO A 76 1.15 5.98 -18.63
C PRO A 76 2.16 6.86 -19.36
N THR A 77 2.06 8.18 -19.20
CA THR A 77 3.11 9.12 -19.61
C THR A 77 4.32 8.98 -18.68
N ARG A 78 5.50 8.74 -19.26
CA ARG A 78 6.81 8.71 -18.61
C ARG A 78 7.08 10.01 -17.81
N PRO A 79 7.88 9.98 -16.73
CA PRO A 79 8.23 11.19 -15.99
C PRO A 79 9.21 12.04 -16.81
N PHE A 80 8.91 13.33 -16.97
CA PHE A 80 9.85 14.33 -17.47
C PHE A 80 10.89 14.68 -16.38
N PRO A 81 12.19 14.78 -16.70
CA PRO A 81 13.19 15.28 -15.75
C PRO A 81 13.13 16.81 -15.65
N LEU A 82 13.11 17.32 -14.42
CA LEU A 82 13.27 18.74 -14.11
C LEU A 82 14.75 19.14 -14.27
N GLN A 83 15.17 19.54 -15.46
CA GLN A 83 16.33 20.41 -15.65
C GLN A 83 16.07 21.34 -16.82
N LEU A 84 15.99 22.66 -16.52
CA LEU A 84 16.49 23.79 -17.32
C LEU A 84 15.65 25.04 -17.01
N LEU A 85 16.20 25.92 -16.18
CA LEU A 85 16.03 27.38 -16.25
C LEU A 85 17.09 28.06 -15.35
N LEU A 86 18.36 27.79 -15.65
CA LEU A 86 19.42 28.76 -15.38
C LEU A 86 19.65 29.53 -16.68
N GLY A 87 19.34 30.82 -16.65
CA GLY A 87 19.37 31.70 -17.80
C GLY A 87 20.77 31.81 -18.41
N ARG A 88 20.85 31.61 -19.73
CA ARG A 88 21.92 32.14 -20.56
C ARG A 88 21.39 33.41 -21.23
N GLY A 89 21.88 34.57 -20.83
CA GLY A 89 21.70 35.80 -21.59
C GLY A 89 22.68 35.87 -22.76
N PRO A 90 22.31 36.44 -23.91
CA PRO A 90 23.28 36.89 -24.89
C PRO A 90 23.49 38.41 -24.82
N LEU A 91 24.77 38.79 -24.81
CA LEU A 91 25.29 40.10 -25.17
C LEU A 91 24.88 40.46 -26.61
N GLY A 92 24.52 41.73 -26.85
CA GLY A 92 24.35 42.27 -28.20
C GLY A 92 23.54 43.57 -28.26
N LEU A 93 24.22 44.72 -28.16
CA LEU A 93 23.83 45.96 -28.86
C LEU A 93 24.17 45.79 -30.35
N PRO A 94 23.51 46.45 -31.34
CA PRO A 94 23.27 47.90 -31.35
C PRO A 94 21.98 48.41 -32.05
N GLY A 95 21.74 49.73 -31.96
CA GLY A 95 21.26 50.50 -33.12
C GLY A 95 19.83 51.06 -33.09
N ARG A 96 19.76 52.39 -32.86
CA ARG A 96 18.76 53.39 -33.31
C ARG A 96 17.54 52.89 -34.12
N GLY A 97 16.34 53.27 -33.66
CA GLY A 97 15.16 53.36 -34.53
C GLY A 97 13.86 53.72 -33.80
N GLY A 98 13.46 55.00 -33.92
CA GLY A 98 12.08 55.51 -33.87
C GLY A 98 11.07 54.94 -32.86
N VAL A 99 10.78 55.72 -31.81
CA VAL A 99 9.57 55.54 -31.00
C VAL A 99 8.34 55.88 -31.86
N ARG A 100 7.55 54.87 -32.22
CA ARG A 100 6.15 55.06 -32.67
C ARG A 100 5.25 55.00 -31.43
N PRO A 101 4.40 56.01 -31.16
CA PRO A 101 3.39 55.89 -30.13
C PRO A 101 2.22 55.11 -30.72
N GLY A 102 2.03 53.87 -30.26
CA GLY A 102 0.90 53.05 -30.68
C GLY A 102 1.26 51.59 -30.92
N SER A 103 1.68 50.87 -29.89
CA SER A 103 1.46 49.43 -29.84
C SER A 103 0.72 49.13 -28.55
N SER A 104 -0.56 48.79 -28.65
CA SER A 104 -1.26 48.11 -27.57
C SER A 104 -0.46 46.87 -27.23
N VAL A 105 0.12 46.83 -26.02
CA VAL A 105 0.68 45.61 -25.48
C VAL A 105 -0.45 44.59 -25.47
N ALA A 106 -0.35 43.56 -26.31
CA ALA A 106 -1.32 42.49 -26.33
C ALA A 106 -1.40 41.90 -24.91
N PRO A 107 -2.61 41.65 -24.37
CA PRO A 107 -2.74 41.08 -23.04
C PRO A 107 -2.00 39.75 -22.98
N PRO A 108 -1.31 39.43 -21.86
CA PRO A 108 -0.57 38.19 -21.75
C PRO A 108 -1.50 37.00 -22.00
N PRO A 109 -1.02 35.95 -22.68
CA PRO A 109 -1.84 34.79 -22.99
C PRO A 109 -2.42 34.19 -21.70
N PRO A 110 -3.65 33.68 -21.72
CA PRO A 110 -4.30 33.18 -20.53
C PRO A 110 -3.47 32.05 -19.91
N ALA A 111 -3.11 32.21 -18.64
CA ALA A 111 -2.26 31.27 -17.91
C ALA A 111 -2.78 29.83 -18.08
N SER A 112 -1.86 28.91 -18.39
CA SER A 112 -2.19 27.50 -18.55
C SER A 112 -2.79 26.91 -17.27
N ARG A 113 -3.51 25.78 -17.36
CA ARG A 113 -4.11 25.13 -16.16
C ARG A 113 -3.06 24.82 -15.09
N ILE A 114 -1.86 24.44 -15.51
CA ILE A 114 -0.72 24.19 -14.63
C ILE A 114 -0.24 25.50 -14.00
N GLN A 115 -0.15 26.58 -14.76
CA GLN A 115 0.29 27.89 -14.26
C GLN A 115 -0.69 28.49 -13.25
N ARG A 116 -2.01 28.32 -13.44
CA ARG A 116 -3.04 28.70 -12.45
C ARG A 116 -3.01 27.81 -11.20
N LEU A 117 -2.74 26.51 -11.36
CA LEU A 117 -2.56 25.60 -10.23
C LEU A 117 -1.32 25.98 -9.42
N LEU A 118 -0.19 26.25 -10.08
CA LEU A 118 1.05 26.70 -9.46
C LEU A 118 0.87 28.04 -8.75
N GLN A 119 0.15 29.00 -9.35
CA GLN A 119 -0.22 30.26 -8.68
C GLN A 119 -1.10 30.03 -7.45
N LYS A 120 -2.08 29.13 -7.54
CA LYS A 120 -2.90 28.74 -6.38
C LYS A 120 -2.08 28.05 -5.29
N LEU A 121 -1.10 27.24 -5.66
CA LEU A 121 -0.21 26.57 -4.71
C LEU A 121 0.77 27.57 -4.08
N SER A 122 1.33 28.51 -4.84
CA SER A 122 2.23 29.55 -4.33
C SER A 122 1.53 30.57 -3.42
N LEU A 123 0.25 30.83 -3.65
CA LEU A 123 -0.58 31.67 -2.79
C LEU A 123 -1.08 30.95 -1.52
N ARG A 124 -1.07 29.61 -1.52
CA ARG A 124 -1.60 28.78 -0.42
C ARG A 124 -0.52 28.19 0.47
N TYR A 125 0.70 28.02 -0.05
CA TYR A 125 1.84 27.46 0.67
C TYR A 125 2.99 28.47 0.59
N TYR A 126 3.18 29.22 1.67
CA TYR A 126 4.25 30.21 1.80
C TYR A 126 5.62 29.58 2.07
N ASP A 127 5.64 28.29 2.44
CA ASP A 127 6.84 27.55 2.82
C ASP A 127 6.99 26.24 2.00
N VAL A 128 8.23 25.94 1.62
CA VAL A 128 8.64 24.74 0.87
C VAL A 128 8.28 23.48 1.65
N GLU A 129 8.40 23.49 2.99
CA GLU A 129 8.02 22.35 3.83
C GLU A 129 6.54 21.99 3.67
N SER A 130 5.66 23.00 3.62
CA SER A 130 4.23 22.79 3.46
C SER A 130 3.86 22.26 2.07
N LEU A 131 4.60 22.67 1.03
CA LEU A 131 4.46 22.14 -0.32
C LEU A 131 4.95 20.68 -0.42
N VAL A 132 6.08 20.35 0.20
CA VAL A 132 6.58 18.97 0.31
C VAL A 132 5.58 18.09 1.05
N ALA A 133 4.99 18.59 2.14
CA ALA A 133 3.96 17.89 2.90
C ALA A 133 2.69 17.65 2.06
N LEU A 134 2.25 18.64 1.29
CA LEU A 134 1.12 18.50 0.37
C LEU A 134 1.40 17.45 -0.72
N VAL A 135 2.55 17.53 -1.40
CA VAL A 135 2.93 16.58 -2.44
C VAL A 135 2.98 15.16 -1.86
N SER A 136 3.56 15.01 -0.67
CA SER A 136 3.60 13.73 0.06
C SER A 136 2.19 13.23 0.43
N LYS A 137 1.28 14.13 0.82
CA LYS A 137 -0.13 13.80 1.07
C LYS A 137 -0.85 13.34 -0.21
N LEU A 138 -0.64 14.03 -1.33
CA LEU A 138 -1.21 13.66 -2.63
C LEU A 138 -0.65 12.32 -3.13
N ARG A 139 0.64 12.07 -2.95
CA ARG A 139 1.28 10.79 -3.30
C ARG A 139 0.66 9.65 -2.47
N ARG A 140 0.55 9.81 -1.15
CA ARG A 140 -0.10 8.85 -0.26
C ARG A 140 -1.56 8.61 -0.63
N TRP A 141 -2.31 9.67 -0.90
CA TRP A 141 -3.71 9.56 -1.31
C TRP A 141 -3.87 8.82 -2.65
N ASN A 142 -2.97 9.04 -3.61
CA ASN A 142 -2.98 8.30 -4.86
C ASN A 142 -2.70 6.80 -4.67
N VAL A 143 -1.75 6.45 -3.78
CA VAL A 143 -1.48 5.06 -3.42
C VAL A 143 -2.70 4.44 -2.73
N TYR A 144 -3.28 5.13 -1.74
CA TYR A 144 -4.51 4.72 -1.07
C TYR A 144 -5.65 4.47 -2.06
N ARG A 145 -5.94 5.44 -2.93
CA ARG A 145 -7.04 5.35 -3.90
C ARG A 145 -6.86 4.15 -4.84
N LYS A 146 -5.63 3.85 -5.25
CA LYS A 146 -5.33 2.68 -6.10
C LYS A 146 -5.46 1.35 -5.34
N ASN A 147 -5.35 1.35 -4.02
CA ASN A 147 -5.35 0.15 -3.18
C ASN A 147 -6.67 -0.03 -2.40
N LYS A 148 -7.71 0.73 -2.74
CA LYS A 148 -9.02 0.61 -2.10
C LYS A 148 -9.60 -0.79 -2.34
N ARG A 149 -10.24 -1.36 -1.32
CA ARG A 149 -10.88 -2.68 -1.38
C ARG A 149 -12.01 -2.76 -2.41
N LEU A 150 -12.06 -3.85 -3.17
CA LEU A 150 -13.06 -4.10 -4.22
C LEU A 150 -14.35 -4.80 -3.72
N LEU A 151 -14.94 -4.32 -2.62
CA LEU A 151 -16.14 -4.94 -2.01
C LEU A 151 -17.32 -5.12 -2.97
N SER A 152 -17.58 -4.14 -3.83
CA SER A 152 -18.69 -4.22 -4.79
C SER A 152 -18.47 -5.29 -5.86
N TRP A 153 -17.21 -5.61 -6.19
CA TRP A 153 -16.89 -6.65 -7.17
C TRP A 153 -16.94 -8.03 -6.52
N GLU A 154 -16.44 -8.13 -5.29
CA GLU A 154 -16.51 -9.35 -4.47
C GLU A 154 -17.95 -9.83 -4.34
N ASN A 155 -18.89 -8.94 -4.02
CA ASN A 155 -20.32 -9.28 -3.91
C ASN A 155 -20.98 -9.68 -5.23
N ARG A 156 -20.43 -9.27 -6.38
CA ARG A 156 -21.06 -9.50 -7.69
C ARG A 156 -20.51 -10.73 -8.40
N TYR A 157 -19.20 -10.94 -8.35
CA TYR A 157 -18.51 -11.99 -9.11
C TYR A 157 -17.81 -13.03 -8.24
N GLY A 158 -17.87 -12.85 -6.92
CA GLY A 158 -17.19 -13.71 -5.96
C GLY A 158 -15.77 -13.22 -5.62
N PRO A 159 -15.21 -13.77 -4.53
CA PRO A 159 -13.92 -13.33 -3.99
C PRO A 159 -12.78 -13.59 -4.96
N ASN A 160 -12.65 -14.80 -5.51
CA ASN A 160 -11.54 -15.17 -6.40
C ASN A 160 -11.44 -14.24 -7.61
N VAL A 161 -12.58 -13.95 -8.25
CA VAL A 161 -12.65 -13.05 -9.42
C VAL A 161 -12.28 -11.62 -9.05
N ALA A 162 -12.80 -11.10 -7.93
CA ALA A 162 -12.52 -9.75 -7.47
C ALA A 162 -11.04 -9.55 -7.13
N VAL A 163 -10.43 -10.52 -6.43
CA VAL A 163 -9.00 -10.49 -6.11
C VAL A 163 -8.16 -10.63 -7.37
N THR A 164 -8.51 -11.55 -8.28
CA THR A 164 -7.80 -11.73 -9.54
C THR A 164 -7.79 -10.45 -10.37
N PHE A 165 -8.95 -9.80 -10.50
CA PHE A 165 -9.05 -8.52 -11.18
C PHE A 165 -8.18 -7.44 -10.52
N PHE A 166 -8.20 -7.35 -9.19
CA PHE A 166 -7.36 -6.41 -8.44
C PHE A 166 -5.86 -6.65 -8.69
N VAL A 167 -5.40 -7.90 -8.58
CA VAL A 167 -3.99 -8.27 -8.77
C VAL A 167 -3.53 -7.95 -10.19
N LEU A 168 -4.33 -8.28 -11.20
CA LEU A 168 -4.01 -7.94 -12.59
C LEU A 168 -4.04 -6.43 -12.84
N GLN A 169 -4.93 -5.67 -12.19
CA GLN A 169 -4.90 -4.21 -12.25
C GLN A 169 -3.59 -3.62 -11.67
N LYS A 170 -2.91 -4.35 -10.78
CA LYS A 170 -1.60 -3.97 -10.23
C LYS A 170 -0.42 -4.34 -11.11
N GLY A 171 -0.64 -5.02 -12.23
CA GLY A 171 0.42 -5.57 -13.05
C GLY A 171 0.95 -6.90 -12.52
N GLY A 172 0.25 -7.51 -11.56
CA GLY A 172 0.63 -8.78 -10.96
C GLY A 172 0.22 -9.98 -11.81
N GLY A 173 0.34 -11.15 -11.19
CA GLY A 173 -0.09 -12.43 -11.72
C GLY A 173 -0.83 -13.27 -10.71
N VAL A 174 -1.69 -14.16 -11.20
CA VAL A 174 -2.46 -15.08 -10.39
C VAL A 174 -2.40 -16.47 -11.00
N ARG A 175 -2.30 -17.49 -10.14
CA ARG A 175 -2.47 -18.90 -10.50
C ARG A 175 -3.60 -19.49 -9.68
N PHE A 176 -4.48 -20.21 -10.38
CA PHE A 176 -5.61 -20.90 -9.80
C PHE A 176 -5.26 -22.34 -9.46
N GLN A 177 -6.00 -22.90 -8.50
CA GLN A 177 -5.76 -24.25 -8.04
C GLN A 177 -5.86 -25.28 -9.16
N GLY A 178 -4.85 -26.16 -9.23
CA GLY A 178 -4.77 -27.22 -10.25
C GLY A 178 -4.50 -26.72 -11.67
N GLN A 179 -4.25 -25.43 -11.87
CA GLN A 179 -3.90 -24.86 -13.16
C GLN A 179 -2.40 -24.56 -13.23
N GLU A 180 -1.75 -24.97 -14.31
CA GLU A 180 -0.35 -24.61 -14.58
C GLU A 180 -0.20 -23.19 -15.12
N LYS A 181 -1.24 -22.70 -15.81
CA LYS A 181 -1.24 -21.41 -16.50
C LYS A 181 -1.37 -20.25 -15.50
N TRP A 182 -0.48 -19.27 -15.65
CA TRP A 182 -0.61 -17.99 -14.97
C TRP A 182 -1.47 -17.01 -15.75
N TYR A 183 -2.36 -16.31 -15.05
CA TYR A 183 -2.96 -15.08 -15.53
C TYR A 183 -1.99 -13.93 -15.23
N ARG A 184 -1.60 -13.17 -16.25
CA ARG A 184 -0.62 -12.09 -16.13
C ARG A 184 -1.13 -10.85 -16.85
N THR A 185 -0.60 -9.71 -16.43
CA THR A 185 -0.82 -8.43 -17.10
C THR A 185 0.24 -8.21 -18.16
N ASP A 186 -0.17 -7.92 -19.38
CA ASP A 186 0.72 -7.56 -20.46
C ASP A 186 1.44 -6.23 -20.17
N PRO A 187 2.59 -5.94 -20.82
CA PRO A 187 3.27 -4.64 -20.69
C PRO A 187 2.39 -3.43 -21.01
N GLY A 188 1.32 -3.62 -21.78
CA GLY A 188 0.32 -2.60 -22.09
C GLY A 188 -0.79 -2.42 -21.04
N GLY A 189 -0.74 -3.14 -19.91
CA GLY A 189 -1.75 -3.09 -18.85
C GLY A 189 -3.04 -3.84 -19.17
N ARG A 190 -3.03 -4.72 -20.18
CA ARG A 190 -4.17 -5.56 -20.56
C ARG A 190 -4.02 -6.96 -19.98
N PHE A 191 -5.13 -7.63 -19.74
CA PHE A 191 -5.17 -9.01 -19.28
C PHE A 191 -6.45 -9.69 -19.77
N CYS A 192 -6.35 -10.99 -20.00
CA CYS A 192 -7.46 -11.87 -20.36
C CYS A 192 -8.45 -12.00 -19.19
N ARG A 193 -9.76 -12.09 -19.49
CA ARG A 193 -10.83 -12.14 -18.49
C ARG A 193 -11.52 -13.51 -18.39
N ASP A 194 -10.97 -14.52 -19.04
CA ASP A 194 -11.54 -15.88 -19.09
C ASP A 194 -11.58 -16.52 -17.69
N PHE A 195 -10.82 -16.00 -16.71
CA PHE A 195 -10.94 -16.39 -15.30
C PHE A 195 -12.33 -16.08 -14.69
N MET A 196 -13.14 -15.23 -15.33
CA MET A 196 -14.51 -14.94 -14.90
C MET A 196 -15.47 -16.10 -15.18
N ASP A 197 -15.10 -17.03 -16.06
CA ASP A 197 -15.94 -18.19 -16.43
C ASP A 197 -15.89 -19.30 -15.37
N HIS A 198 -14.92 -19.25 -14.46
CA HIS A 198 -14.68 -20.23 -13.41
C HIS A 198 -14.49 -19.58 -12.03
N PRO A 199 -15.48 -18.83 -11.52
CA PRO A 199 -15.38 -18.10 -10.24
C PRO A 199 -15.16 -19.01 -9.02
N GLU A 200 -15.56 -20.27 -9.12
CA GLU A 200 -15.46 -21.30 -8.09
C GLU A 200 -14.04 -21.80 -7.86
N ILE A 201 -13.16 -21.71 -8.86
CA ILE A 201 -11.79 -22.21 -8.74
C ILE A 201 -11.02 -21.25 -7.81
N PRO A 202 -10.42 -21.75 -6.72
CA PRO A 202 -9.74 -20.89 -5.77
C PRO A 202 -8.40 -20.40 -6.32
N VAL A 203 -8.01 -19.20 -5.90
CA VAL A 203 -6.67 -18.66 -6.15
C VAL A 203 -5.68 -19.34 -5.21
N GLU A 204 -4.66 -19.98 -5.77
CA GLU A 204 -3.61 -20.68 -5.03
C GLU A 204 -2.33 -19.84 -4.92
N GLU A 205 -2.03 -19.00 -5.94
CA GLU A 205 -0.82 -18.18 -5.95
C GLU A 205 -1.06 -16.78 -6.47
N VAL A 206 -0.40 -15.82 -5.82
CA VAL A 206 -0.46 -14.41 -6.16
C VAL A 206 0.95 -13.85 -6.25
N ASP A 207 1.27 -13.26 -7.41
CA ASP A 207 2.49 -12.51 -7.62
C ASP A 207 2.16 -11.03 -7.77
N LEU A 208 2.58 -10.23 -6.79
CA LEU A 208 2.46 -8.78 -6.76
C LEU A 208 3.84 -8.12 -6.75
N SER A 209 4.90 -8.85 -7.12
CA SER A 209 6.27 -8.33 -7.11
C SER A 209 6.41 -7.07 -7.95
N GLY A 210 7.06 -6.04 -7.42
CA GLY A 210 7.24 -4.73 -8.05
C GLY A 210 5.97 -3.86 -8.09
N SER A 211 4.85 -4.33 -7.52
CA SER A 211 3.58 -3.61 -7.55
C SER A 211 3.54 -2.47 -6.54
N ILE A 212 2.75 -1.44 -6.84
CA ILE A 212 2.44 -0.35 -5.89
C ILE A 212 1.30 -0.80 -4.97
N ILE A 213 1.66 -1.61 -3.97
CA ILE A 213 0.75 -2.17 -2.95
C ILE A 213 1.18 -1.79 -1.53
N ASN A 214 0.19 -1.49 -0.68
CA ASN A 214 0.35 -1.22 0.76
C ASN A 214 -0.69 -2.05 1.55
N TYR A 215 -0.76 -1.89 2.87
CA TYR A 215 -1.68 -2.65 3.72
C TYR A 215 -3.15 -2.63 3.26
N TYR A 216 -3.69 -1.49 2.83
CA TYR A 216 -5.05 -1.42 2.26
C TYR A 216 -5.23 -2.30 1.02
N GLY A 217 -4.18 -2.44 0.23
CA GLY A 217 -4.19 -3.28 -0.95
C GLY A 217 -4.18 -4.76 -0.58
N LEU A 218 -3.41 -5.13 0.44
CA LEU A 218 -3.37 -6.50 0.97
C LEU A 218 -4.69 -6.93 1.62
N ASP A 219 -5.52 -6.00 2.12
CA ASP A 219 -6.89 -6.31 2.57
C ASP A 219 -7.76 -6.92 1.47
N ASN A 220 -7.42 -6.71 0.19
CA ASN A 220 -8.12 -7.40 -0.90
C ASN A 220 -7.84 -8.90 -0.90
N LEU A 221 -6.75 -9.39 -0.29
CA LEU A 221 -6.39 -10.81 -0.27
C LEU A 221 -7.05 -11.57 0.87
N GLU A 222 -7.64 -10.88 1.86
CA GLU A 222 -8.35 -11.49 3.00
C GLU A 222 -9.34 -12.61 2.61
N PRO A 223 -10.10 -12.50 1.50
CA PRO A 223 -11.05 -13.54 1.11
C PRO A 223 -10.41 -14.83 0.59
N LEU A 224 -9.12 -14.84 0.24
CA LEU A 224 -8.45 -16.00 -0.33
C LEU A 224 -8.10 -17.03 0.75
N LYS A 225 -8.93 -18.06 0.91
CA LYS A 225 -8.75 -19.10 1.94
C LYS A 225 -7.82 -20.24 1.54
N GLU A 226 -7.46 -20.33 0.27
CA GLU A 226 -6.61 -21.39 -0.30
C GLU A 226 -5.30 -20.83 -0.87
N LEU A 227 -4.94 -19.59 -0.52
CA LEU A 227 -3.72 -18.94 -1.00
C LEU A 227 -2.50 -19.59 -0.37
N LYS A 228 -1.66 -20.25 -1.17
CA LYS A 228 -0.43 -20.92 -0.74
C LYS A 228 0.82 -20.09 -0.98
N MET A 229 0.90 -19.34 -2.07
CA MET A 229 2.10 -18.55 -2.39
C MET A 229 1.77 -17.08 -2.60
N LEU A 230 2.50 -16.22 -1.90
CA LEU A 230 2.38 -14.77 -2.03
C LEU A 230 3.74 -14.14 -2.30
N HIS A 231 3.89 -13.55 -3.49
CA HIS A 231 5.10 -12.84 -3.88
C HIS A 231 4.92 -11.33 -3.78
N LEU A 232 5.71 -10.69 -2.91
CA LEU A 232 5.73 -9.24 -2.68
C LEU A 232 7.12 -8.65 -2.89
N ALA A 233 7.98 -9.30 -3.69
CA ALA A 233 9.35 -8.86 -3.88
C ALA A 233 9.40 -7.45 -4.53
N ARG A 234 10.29 -6.60 -4.04
CA ARG A 234 10.54 -5.23 -4.54
C ARG A 234 9.29 -4.34 -4.54
N CYS A 235 8.39 -4.54 -3.59
CA CYS A 235 7.22 -3.68 -3.41
C CYS A 235 7.58 -2.44 -2.59
N PRO A 236 7.57 -1.22 -3.17
CA PRO A 236 8.11 -0.02 -2.51
C PRO A 236 7.25 0.55 -1.39
N TYR A 237 6.04 0.02 -1.16
CA TYR A 237 5.10 0.48 -0.14
C TYR A 237 4.67 -0.64 0.83
N VAL A 238 5.30 -1.82 0.75
CA VAL A 238 5.12 -2.88 1.74
C VAL A 238 6.02 -2.56 2.92
N ASP A 239 5.40 -2.45 4.09
CA ASP A 239 5.99 -2.07 5.37
C ASP A 239 5.50 -3.01 6.50
N ASP A 240 5.95 -2.76 7.73
CA ASP A 240 5.55 -3.56 8.91
C ASP A 240 4.02 -3.61 9.11
N TRP A 241 3.31 -2.52 8.78
CA TRP A 241 1.84 -2.48 8.83
C TRP A 241 1.20 -3.38 7.78
N SER A 242 1.82 -3.49 6.61
CA SER A 242 1.38 -4.41 5.57
C SER A 242 1.50 -5.87 6.03
N LEU A 243 2.56 -6.21 6.77
CA LEU A 243 2.77 -7.56 7.31
C LEU A 243 1.81 -7.94 8.43
N SER A 244 1.34 -6.98 9.23
CA SER A 244 0.37 -7.25 10.30
C SER A 244 -1.02 -7.66 9.80
N HIS A 245 -1.29 -7.52 8.50
CA HIS A 245 -2.53 -7.94 7.83
C HIS A 245 -2.46 -9.36 7.22
N LEU A 246 -1.26 -9.92 7.07
CA LEU A 246 -1.07 -11.29 6.57
C LEU A 246 -1.67 -12.41 7.44
N PRO A 247 -1.95 -12.25 8.76
CA PRO A 247 -2.67 -13.27 9.52
C PRO A 247 -4.02 -13.68 8.93
N THR A 248 -4.63 -12.84 8.07
CA THR A 248 -5.89 -13.15 7.36
C THR A 248 -5.80 -14.36 6.43
N VAL A 249 -4.59 -14.66 5.92
CA VAL A 249 -4.28 -15.81 5.05
C VAL A 249 -3.38 -16.85 5.74
N ALA A 250 -3.21 -16.75 7.07
CA ALA A 250 -2.33 -17.62 7.85
C ALA A 250 -2.65 -19.12 7.76
N ALA A 251 -3.92 -19.45 7.50
CA ALA A 251 -4.39 -20.84 7.46
C ALA A 251 -3.88 -21.59 6.22
N SER A 252 -3.56 -20.90 5.13
CA SER A 252 -3.21 -21.53 3.85
C SER A 252 -1.81 -21.16 3.35
N LEU A 253 -1.23 -20.05 3.80
CA LEU A 253 0.00 -19.53 3.23
C LEU A 253 1.21 -20.41 3.59
N GLU A 254 1.90 -20.90 2.55
CA GLU A 254 3.07 -21.78 2.64
C GLU A 254 4.35 -21.07 2.19
N GLU A 255 4.27 -20.14 1.23
CA GLU A 255 5.42 -19.42 0.70
C GLU A 255 5.17 -17.90 0.66
N LEU A 256 6.14 -17.14 1.18
CA LEU A 256 6.12 -15.68 1.18
C LEU A 256 7.48 -15.15 0.72
N THR A 257 7.51 -14.27 -0.28
CA THR A 257 8.71 -13.48 -0.60
C THR A 257 8.48 -12.00 -0.35
N LEU A 258 9.41 -11.42 0.41
CA LEU A 258 9.50 -10.00 0.73
C LEU A 258 10.79 -9.39 0.15
N ALA A 259 11.52 -10.12 -0.68
CA ALA A 259 12.87 -9.74 -1.09
C ALA A 259 12.93 -8.33 -1.69
N GLY A 260 13.89 -7.51 -1.25
CA GLY A 260 14.06 -6.15 -1.76
C GLY A 260 12.98 -5.14 -1.34
N CYS A 261 12.11 -5.46 -0.37
CA CYS A 261 11.16 -4.49 0.20
C CYS A 261 11.88 -3.48 1.12
N PRO A 262 11.84 -2.17 0.82
CA PRO A 262 12.69 -1.19 1.49
C PRO A 262 12.23 -0.79 2.90
N HIS A 263 11.01 -1.14 3.31
CA HIS A 263 10.37 -0.64 4.53
C HIS A 263 9.97 -1.75 5.51
N VAL A 264 10.39 -2.99 5.25
CA VAL A 264 10.18 -4.12 6.16
C VAL A 264 11.34 -4.17 7.16
N THR A 265 11.01 -4.11 8.45
CA THR A 265 11.97 -4.18 9.55
C THR A 265 11.83 -5.47 10.36
N GLU A 266 12.71 -5.67 11.34
CA GLU A 266 12.62 -6.77 12.30
C GLU A 266 11.25 -6.79 13.01
N ARG A 267 10.62 -5.63 13.23
CA ARG A 267 9.29 -5.53 13.86
C ARG A 267 8.19 -6.10 12.98
N GLY A 268 8.24 -5.82 11.67
CA GLY A 268 7.29 -6.37 10.71
C GLY A 268 7.45 -7.88 10.54
N LEU A 269 8.69 -8.37 10.48
CA LEU A 269 8.97 -9.81 10.45
C LEU A 269 8.42 -10.51 11.69
N ALA A 270 8.47 -9.84 12.84
CA ALA A 270 7.90 -10.37 14.07
C ALA A 270 6.36 -10.49 14.04
N CYS A 271 5.66 -9.84 13.10
CA CYS A 271 4.23 -10.08 12.91
C CYS A 271 3.93 -11.44 12.23
N LEU A 272 4.91 -12.06 11.57
CA LEU A 272 4.74 -13.27 10.79
C LEU A 272 4.57 -14.55 11.63
N HIS A 273 4.75 -14.51 12.96
CA HIS A 273 4.56 -15.70 13.82
C HIS A 273 3.17 -16.35 13.74
N HIS A 274 2.16 -15.62 13.25
CA HIS A 274 0.84 -16.17 13.03
C HIS A 274 0.78 -17.14 11.84
N LEU A 275 1.75 -17.08 10.93
CA LEU A 275 1.82 -17.88 9.70
C LEU A 275 2.37 -19.28 10.00
N GLY A 276 1.66 -20.06 10.81
CA GLY A 276 2.12 -21.38 11.28
C GLY A 276 2.33 -22.44 10.19
N ASN A 277 1.75 -22.23 9.00
CA ASN A 277 1.90 -23.10 7.84
C ASN A 277 3.02 -22.65 6.88
N LEU A 278 3.69 -21.53 7.17
CA LEU A 278 4.74 -21.01 6.31
C LEU A 278 5.96 -21.95 6.32
N ARG A 279 6.35 -22.38 5.11
CA ARG A 279 7.47 -23.30 4.85
C ARG A 279 8.64 -22.60 4.19
N ARG A 280 8.39 -21.55 3.40
CA ARG A 280 9.43 -20.75 2.76
C ARG A 280 9.18 -19.27 2.95
N LEU A 281 10.20 -18.57 3.46
CA LEU A 281 10.21 -17.12 3.62
C LEU A 281 11.47 -16.56 2.99
N ASP A 282 11.32 -15.81 1.91
CA ASP A 282 12.44 -15.11 1.27
C ASP A 282 12.46 -13.64 1.73
N ILE A 283 13.49 -13.30 2.49
CA ILE A 283 13.74 -11.96 3.05
C ILE A 283 15.09 -11.40 2.59
N SER A 284 15.52 -11.81 1.40
CA SER A 284 16.75 -11.35 0.78
C SER A 284 16.73 -9.84 0.52
N ASP A 285 17.89 -9.19 0.60
CA ASP A 285 18.06 -7.78 0.21
C ASP A 285 17.08 -6.79 0.87
N LEU A 286 16.69 -7.02 2.12
CA LEU A 286 15.92 -6.04 2.89
C LEU A 286 16.84 -4.97 3.49
N PRO A 287 16.85 -3.72 2.97
CA PRO A 287 17.81 -2.70 3.38
C PRO A 287 17.55 -2.12 4.78
N ALA A 288 16.36 -2.32 5.34
CA ALA A 288 15.99 -1.83 6.65
C ALA A 288 16.32 -2.82 7.79
N LEU A 289 16.80 -4.03 7.46
CA LEU A 289 17.30 -4.97 8.45
C LEU A 289 18.72 -4.61 8.85
N SER A 290 18.89 -4.29 10.13
CA SER A 290 20.15 -3.75 10.64
C SER A 290 21.13 -4.86 11.04
N ASN A 291 20.61 -5.99 11.52
CA ASN A 291 21.42 -7.09 12.03
C ASN A 291 20.88 -8.44 11.54
N LYS A 292 21.63 -9.06 10.62
CA LYS A 292 21.29 -10.37 10.03
C LYS A 292 21.22 -11.48 11.08
N GLY A 293 22.18 -11.54 12.01
CA GLY A 293 22.21 -12.58 13.05
C GLY A 293 21.03 -12.49 14.02
N LEU A 294 20.65 -11.28 14.44
CA LEU A 294 19.45 -11.10 15.27
C LEU A 294 18.16 -11.41 14.49
N THR A 295 18.11 -11.07 13.21
CA THR A 295 16.96 -11.40 12.36
C THR A 295 16.81 -12.91 12.19
N GLN A 296 17.92 -13.61 11.99
CA GLN A 296 17.93 -15.07 11.89
C GLN A 296 17.38 -15.71 13.16
N ILE A 297 17.92 -15.36 14.33
CA ILE A 297 17.43 -15.87 15.63
C ILE A 297 15.94 -15.57 15.81
N LEU A 298 15.51 -14.34 15.48
CA LEU A 298 14.11 -13.93 15.58
C LEU A 298 13.20 -14.84 14.73
N VAL A 299 13.55 -15.07 13.47
CA VAL A 299 12.72 -15.86 12.55
C VAL A 299 12.77 -17.35 12.88
N GLU A 300 13.94 -17.89 13.25
CA GLU A 300 14.07 -19.29 13.69
C GLU A 300 13.18 -19.59 14.91
N GLU A 301 13.12 -18.67 15.88
CA GLU A 301 12.26 -18.82 17.06
C GLU A 301 10.76 -18.70 16.73
N MET A 302 10.40 -17.83 15.78
CA MET A 302 9.00 -17.53 15.46
C MET A 302 8.40 -18.48 14.41
N LEU A 303 9.24 -19.01 13.52
CA LEU A 303 8.87 -19.86 12.40
C LEU A 303 9.85 -21.05 12.30
N PRO A 304 9.89 -21.95 13.31
CA PRO A 304 10.93 -22.98 13.42
C PRO A 304 10.89 -24.06 12.32
N ARG A 305 9.83 -24.09 11.52
CA ARG A 305 9.66 -25.02 10.38
C ARG A 305 9.82 -24.33 9.03
N CYS A 306 10.08 -23.03 9.01
CA CYS A 306 10.18 -22.25 7.80
C CYS A 306 11.65 -22.18 7.35
N GLN A 307 11.88 -22.54 6.09
CA GLN A 307 13.16 -22.37 5.42
C GLN A 307 13.29 -20.93 4.93
N VAL A 308 14.47 -20.35 5.13
CA VAL A 308 14.80 -19.02 4.61
C VAL A 308 15.98 -19.15 3.65
N PRO A 309 15.77 -18.92 2.35
CA PRO A 309 16.84 -18.99 1.36
C PRO A 309 17.97 -18.00 1.69
N GLY A 310 19.22 -18.44 1.49
CA GLY A 310 20.40 -17.57 1.66
C GLY A 310 20.89 -17.40 3.10
N TRP A 311 20.35 -18.15 4.06
CA TRP A 311 20.91 -18.29 5.41
C TRP A 311 21.87 -19.46 5.60
N GLU A 312 22.02 -20.31 4.58
CA GLU A 312 23.05 -21.35 4.58
C GLU A 312 24.42 -20.70 4.31
N GLY A 313 25.21 -20.56 5.37
CA GLY A 313 26.59 -20.07 5.38
C GLY A 313 27.36 -20.62 6.56
#